data_AF-A0A7W5B0K2-F1
#
_entry.id   AF-A0A7W5B0K2-F1
#
_cell.length_a   1.000
_cell.length_b   1.000
_cell.length_c   1.000
_cell.angle_alpha   90.00
_cell.angle_beta   90.00
_cell.angle_gamma   90.00
#
_symmetry.space_group_name_H-M   'P 1'
#
loop_
_entity.id
_entity.type
_entity.pdbx_description
1 polymer ?
#
loop_
_entity_poly.entity_id
_entity_poly.type
_entity_poly.pdbx_seq_one_letter_code
_entity_poly.pdbx_strand_id
1 'polypeptide(L)'
;MKTKWKVVIGVVAALLIFAIFIKLSSTTLTVEYATIVKKASDSISLVNEGGRPVEVTTSIDFSDLIEVGQKYWVRYEQKSWGPPYLLSIEK
;
A
#
# COMPACT_ATOMS: atom_id res chain seq x y z
N MET A 1 -4.48 -25.78 -40.86
CA MET A 1 -3.27 -25.61 -40.02
C MET A 1 -3.13 -24.20 -39.43
N LYS A 2 -3.46 -23.12 -40.17
CA LYS A 2 -3.36 -21.71 -39.71
C LYS A 2 -4.28 -21.32 -38.54
N THR A 3 -5.42 -21.98 -38.36
CA THR A 3 -6.41 -21.67 -37.31
C THR A 3 -5.97 -22.10 -35.91
N LYS A 4 -5.26 -23.24 -35.78
CA LYS A 4 -4.81 -23.74 -34.47
C LYS A 4 -3.78 -22.80 -33.81
N TRP A 5 -2.92 -22.18 -34.61
CA TRP A 5 -1.92 -21.21 -34.12
C TRP A 5 -2.54 -19.91 -33.62
N LYS A 6 -3.63 -19.43 -34.25
CA LYS A 6 -4.35 -18.24 -33.77
C LYS A 6 -4.98 -18.46 -32.39
N VAL A 7 -5.50 -19.68 -32.14
CA VAL A 7 -6.04 -20.05 -30.82
C VAL A 7 -4.93 -20.08 -29.77
N VAL A 8 -3.78 -20.69 -30.07
CA VAL A 8 -2.63 -20.73 -29.15
C VAL A 8 -2.15 -19.32 -28.79
N ILE A 9 -1.99 -18.43 -29.77
CA ILE A 9 -1.59 -17.03 -29.52
C ILE A 9 -2.62 -16.31 -28.66
N GLY A 10 -3.91 -16.53 -28.92
CA GLY A 10 -5.00 -15.97 -28.11
C GLY A 10 -4.94 -16.42 -26.65
N VAL A 11 -4.70 -17.71 -26.40
CA VAL A 11 -4.57 -18.26 -25.04
C VAL A 11 -3.34 -17.70 -24.33
N VAL A 12 -2.19 -17.59 -25.02
CA VAL A 12 -0.97 -17.02 -24.44
C VAL A 12 -1.17 -15.53 -24.11
N ALA A 13 -1.82 -14.76 -24.99
CA ALA A 13 -2.13 -13.36 -24.72
C ALA A 13 -3.07 -13.20 -23.51
N ALA A 14 -4.11 -14.05 -23.40
CA ALA A 14 -5.02 -14.05 -22.26
C ALA A 14 -4.29 -14.37 -20.94
N LEU A 15 -3.39 -15.36 -20.95
CA LEU A 15 -2.57 -15.71 -19.78
C LEU A 15 -1.63 -14.57 -19.37
N LEU A 16 -1.02 -13.87 -20.33
CA LEU A 16 -0.17 -12.71 -20.04
C LEU A 16 -0.97 -11.57 -19.40
N ILE A 17 -2.15 -11.26 -19.95
CA ILE A 17 -3.04 -10.24 -19.37
C ILE A 17 -3.45 -10.65 -17.95
N PHE A 18 -3.83 -11.91 -17.74
CA PHE A 18 -4.20 -12.41 -16.43
C PHE A 18 -3.07 -12.33 -15.39
N ALA A 19 -1.83 -12.67 -15.79
CA ALA A 19 -0.67 -12.54 -14.93
C ALA A 19 -0.38 -11.09 -14.53
N ILE A 20 -0.60 -10.15 -15.45
CA ILE A 20 -0.48 -8.71 -15.18
C ILE A 20 -1.55 -8.26 -14.17
N PHE A 21 -2.79 -8.72 -14.32
CA PHE A 21 -3.87 -8.42 -13.37
C PHE A 21 -3.57 -8.94 -11.96
N ILE A 22 -3.06 -10.17 -11.83
CA ILE A 22 -2.67 -10.73 -10.52
C ILE A 22 -1.59 -9.87 -9.86
N LYS A 23 -0.58 -9.45 -10.64
CA LYS A 23 0.50 -8.61 -10.09
C LYS A 23 -0.03 -7.24 -9.65
N LEU A 24 -0.97 -6.65 -10.40
CA LEU A 24 -1.58 -5.37 -10.07
C LEU A 24 -2.48 -5.43 -8.83
N SER A 25 -3.11 -6.57 -8.55
CA SER A 25 -3.95 -6.74 -7.35
C SER A 25 -3.16 -7.06 -6.09
N SER A 26 -1.83 -7.22 -6.18
CA SER A 26 -1.01 -7.55 -5.02
C SER A 26 -1.00 -6.37 -4.05
N THR A 27 -1.48 -6.62 -2.84
CA THR A 27 -1.40 -5.69 -1.72
C THR A 27 -0.55 -6.31 -0.62
N THR A 28 0.26 -5.47 0.01
CA THR A 28 1.14 -5.85 1.10
C THR A 28 0.65 -5.17 2.35
N LEU A 29 0.36 -5.94 3.39
CA LEU A 29 0.02 -5.39 4.70
C LEU A 29 1.29 -5.25 5.52
N THR A 30 1.57 -4.03 5.97
CA THR A 30 2.75 -3.71 6.77
C THR A 30 2.30 -3.30 8.16
N VAL A 31 2.98 -3.84 9.17
CA VAL A 31 2.85 -3.43 10.58
C VAL A 31 4.23 -3.04 11.05
N GLU A 32 4.40 -1.80 11.49
CA GLU A 32 5.67 -1.32 12.02
C GLU A 32 5.48 -0.35 13.18
N TYR A 33 6.52 -0.26 14.01
CA TYR A 33 6.58 0.73 15.08
C TYR A 33 7.25 1.99 14.54
N ALA A 34 6.54 3.11 14.58
CA ALA A 34 6.97 4.35 13.92
C ALA A 34 6.62 5.59 14.74
N THR A 35 7.44 6.64 14.57
CA THR A 35 7.25 7.95 15.19
C THR A 35 6.46 8.85 14.25
N ILE A 36 5.40 9.50 14.73
CA ILE A 36 4.64 10.49 13.94
C ILE A 36 5.47 11.77 13.85
N VAL A 37 5.78 12.22 12.64
CA VAL A 37 6.57 13.45 12.41
C VAL A 37 5.70 14.60 11.93
N LYS A 38 4.66 14.31 11.15
CA LYS A 38 3.74 15.33 10.62
C LYS A 38 2.34 14.76 10.48
N LYS A 39 1.34 15.61 10.74
CA LYS A 39 -0.08 15.33 10.59
C LYS A 39 -0.67 16.27 9.53
N ALA A 40 -1.44 15.72 8.61
CA ALA A 40 -2.30 16.42 7.69
C ALA A 40 -3.71 15.82 7.78
N SER A 41 -4.70 16.50 7.20
CA SER A 41 -6.10 16.05 7.23
C SER A 41 -6.32 14.71 6.51
N ASP A 42 -5.51 14.42 5.51
CA ASP A 42 -5.63 13.27 4.61
C ASP A 42 -4.36 12.39 4.57
N SER A 43 -3.29 12.80 5.24
CA SER A 43 -2.04 12.04 5.31
C SER A 43 -1.31 12.18 6.64
N ILE A 44 -0.49 11.19 6.96
CA ILE A 44 0.36 11.17 8.14
C ILE A 44 1.76 10.80 7.69
N SER A 45 2.75 11.63 8.06
CA SER A 45 4.15 11.32 7.85
C SER A 45 4.72 10.68 9.10
N LEU A 46 5.31 9.50 8.94
CA LEU A 46 5.88 8.70 10.00
C LEU A 46 7.31 8.27 9.66
N VAL A 47 8.13 8.08 10.69
CA VAL A 47 9.49 7.59 10.55
C VAL A 47 9.60 6.29 11.33
N ASN A 48 9.89 5.21 10.63
CA ASN A 48 10.03 3.90 11.27
C ASN A 48 11.32 3.81 12.10
N GLU A 49 11.49 2.75 12.89
CA GLU A 49 12.69 2.59 13.73
C GLU A 49 14.00 2.51 12.93
N GLY A 50 13.92 2.14 11.65
CA GLY A 50 15.06 2.16 10.73
C GLY A 50 15.40 3.55 10.18
N GLY A 51 14.70 4.61 10.61
CA GLY A 51 14.90 5.98 10.14
C GLY A 51 14.33 6.25 8.74
N ARG A 52 13.55 5.33 8.18
CA ARG A 52 12.91 5.51 6.87
C ARG A 52 11.64 6.33 7.02
N PRO A 53 11.52 7.49 6.33
CA PRO A 53 10.27 8.23 6.28
C PRO A 53 9.27 7.49 5.38
N VAL A 54 8.02 7.43 5.83
CA VAL A 54 6.88 6.87 5.11
C VAL A 54 5.73 7.87 5.26
N GLU A 55 5.00 8.07 4.18
CA GLU A 55 3.75 8.83 4.21
C GLU A 55 2.59 7.87 3.94
N VAL A 56 1.61 7.89 4.82
CA VAL A 56 0.41 7.06 4.72
C VAL A 56 -0.81 7.95 4.54
N THR A 57 -1.63 7.62 3.56
CA THR A 57 -2.90 8.32 3.30
C THR A 57 -3.98 7.73 4.20
N THR A 58 -4.89 8.57 4.66
CA THR A 58 -6.03 8.18 5.49
C THR A 58 -7.29 8.93 5.05
N SER A 59 -8.44 8.27 5.05
CA SER A 59 -9.75 8.95 4.89
C SER A 59 -10.33 9.45 6.21
N ILE A 60 -9.73 9.06 7.33
CA ILE A 60 -10.15 9.42 8.69
C ILE A 60 -9.18 10.45 9.21
N ASP A 61 -9.72 11.54 9.78
CA ASP A 61 -8.91 12.54 10.43
C ASP A 61 -8.45 12.00 11.80
N PHE A 62 -7.14 11.74 11.91
CA PHE A 62 -6.51 11.30 13.16
C PHE A 62 -5.84 12.45 13.90
N SER A 63 -5.98 13.70 13.44
CA SER A 63 -5.27 14.86 13.98
C SER A 63 -5.40 15.00 15.50
N ASP A 64 -6.54 14.61 16.06
CA ASP A 64 -6.83 14.70 17.50
C ASP A 64 -6.47 13.43 18.30
N LEU A 65 -6.24 12.30 17.62
CA LEU A 65 -6.00 11.00 18.26
C LEU A 65 -4.51 10.68 18.44
N ILE A 66 -3.64 11.35 17.67
CA ILE A 66 -2.21 11.08 17.63
C ILE A 66 -1.39 12.34 17.89
N GLU A 67 -0.28 12.19 18.61
CA GLU A 67 0.63 13.28 18.94
C GLU A 67 1.90 13.20 18.10
N VAL A 68 2.39 14.36 17.65
CA VAL A 68 3.66 14.45 16.92
C VAL A 68 4.82 14.18 17.89
N GLY A 69 5.78 13.37 17.47
CA GLY A 69 6.92 12.94 18.28
C GLY A 69 6.67 11.69 19.13
N GLN A 70 5.43 11.18 19.17
CA GLN A 70 5.10 9.92 19.84
C GLN A 70 5.26 8.73 18.88
N LYS A 71 5.60 7.58 19.47
CA LYS A 71 5.68 6.30 18.75
C LYS A 71 4.36 5.56 18.84
N TYR A 72 3.97 4.94 17.74
CA TYR A 72 2.76 4.13 17.62
C TYR A 72 3.04 2.87 16.82
N TRP A 73 2.23 1.84 17.06
CA TRP A 73 2.08 0.72 16.15
C TRP A 73 1.19 1.15 14.99
N VAL A 74 1.78 1.22 13.81
CA VAL A 74 1.09 1.64 12.60
C VAL A 74 0.89 0.44 11.70
N ARG A 75 -0.36 0.20 11.31
CA ARG A 75 -0.72 -0.80 10.32
C ARG A 75 -1.23 -0.11 9.07
N TYR A 76 -0.62 -0.38 7.93
CA TYR A 76 -1.02 0.18 6.64
C TYR A 76 -0.96 -0.87 5.52
N GLU A 77 -1.81 -0.69 4.52
CA GLU A 77 -1.82 -1.48 3.30
C GLU A 77 -1.08 -0.73 2.21
N GLN A 78 -0.06 -1.36 1.63
CA GLN A 78 0.63 -0.86 0.46
C GLN A 78 0.19 -1.64 -0.78
N LYS A 79 -0.53 -0.97 -1.67
CA LYS A 79 -0.86 -1.51 -2.98
C LYS A 79 0.36 -1.45 -3.88
N SER A 80 0.42 -2.33 -4.88
CA SER A 80 1.49 -2.30 -5.90
C SER A 80 1.54 -0.98 -6.68
N TRP A 81 0.44 -0.24 -6.69
CA TRP A 81 0.33 1.10 -7.26
C TRP A 81 -0.47 2.00 -6.31
N GLY A 82 0.05 3.20 -6.07
CA GLY A 82 -0.55 4.20 -5.19
C GLY A 82 0.18 4.36 -3.85
N PRO A 83 -0.19 5.40 -3.08
CA PRO A 83 0.37 5.60 -1.75
C PRO A 83 -0.11 4.51 -0.78
N PRO A 84 0.66 4.22 0.29
CA PRO A 84 0.19 3.35 1.35
C PRO A 84 -1.05 3.93 2.04
N TYR A 85 -1.98 3.07 2.41
CA TYR A 85 -3.23 3.45 3.05
C TYR A 85 -3.25 2.99 4.50
N LEU A 86 -3.51 3.90 5.43
CA LEU A 86 -3.56 3.59 6.85
C LEU A 86 -4.79 2.72 7.17
N LEU A 87 -4.56 1.64 7.91
CA LEU A 87 -5.62 0.76 8.40
C LEU A 87 -5.90 0.99 9.89
N SER A 88 -4.86 1.03 10.72
CA SER A 88 -5.00 1.30 12.15
C SER A 88 -3.74 1.92 12.74
N ILE A 89 -3.93 2.63 13.84
CA ILE A 89 -2.86 3.18 14.67
C ILE A 89 -3.17 2.88 16.14
N GLU A 90 -2.21 2.28 16.83
CA GLU A 90 -2.34 1.81 18.21
C GLU A 90 -1.17 2.34 19.06
N LYS A 91 -1.43 2.63 20.33
CA LYS A 91 -0.45 3.20 21.26
C LYS A 91 0.35 2.12 21.96
#